data_AF-A0A7V1ZMF0-F1
#
_entry.id   AF-A0A7V1ZMF0-F1
#
_cell.length_a   1.000
_cell.length_b   1.000
_cell.length_c   1.000
_cell.angle_alpha   90.00
_cell.angle_beta   90.00
_cell.angle_gamma   90.00
#
_symmetry.space_group_name_H-M   'P 1'
#
loop_
_entity.id
_entity.type
_entity.pdbx_description
1 polymer ?
#
loop_
_entity_poly.entity_id
_entity_poly.type
_entity_poly.pdbx_seq_one_letter_code
_entity_poly.pdbx_strand_id
1 'polypeptide(L)' 'MKWIRLYIGSVLSYFFVVSTFIGIFCVFLLIVFVLRRLFADVSNTEKVVAYYLFIVFVVSLFLSPLTFYLSNRLERLKR' A
#
# COMPACT_ATOMS: atom_id res chain seq x y z
N MET A 1 8.76 -5.55 29.33
CA MET A 1 9.01 -4.81 28.06
C MET A 1 9.31 -5.68 26.83
N LYS A 2 9.84 -6.93 26.94
CA LYS A 2 10.10 -7.81 25.77
C LYS A 2 8.84 -8.16 24.95
N TRP A 3 7.71 -8.38 25.61
CA TRP A 3 6.43 -8.70 24.98
C TRP A 3 5.92 -7.60 24.04
N ILE A 4 5.94 -6.34 24.50
CA ILE A 4 5.48 -5.18 23.71
C ILE A 4 6.25 -5.05 22.38
N ARG A 5 7.57 -5.29 22.39
CA ARG A 5 8.38 -5.24 21.16
C ARG A 5 8.05 -6.35 20.17
N LEU A 6 7.70 -7.55 20.64
CA LEU A 6 7.26 -8.66 19.78
C LEU A 6 5.93 -8.31 19.10
N TYR A 7 4.96 -7.78 19.85
CA TYR A 7 3.68 -7.35 19.29
C TYR A 7 3.84 -6.23 18.25
N ILE A 8 4.70 -5.23 18.52
CA ILE A 8 4.95 -4.13 17.57
C ILE A 8 5.59 -4.64 16.27
N GLY A 9 6.55 -5.57 16.35
CA GLY A 9 7.17 -6.17 15.18
C GLY A 9 6.16 -6.90 14.30
N SER A 10 5.32 -7.76 14.90
CA SER A 10 4.27 -8.47 14.17
C SER A 10 3.25 -7.53 13.53
N VAL A 11 2.87 -6.45 14.22
CA VAL A 11 1.95 -5.43 13.70
C VAL A 11 2.57 -4.70 12.49
N LEU A 12 3.85 -4.32 12.56
CA LEU A 12 4.53 -3.67 11.44
C LEU A 12 4.67 -4.59 10.22
N SER A 13 5.00 -5.86 10.43
CA SER A 13 5.03 -6.85 9.34
C SER A 13 3.66 -7.06 8.72
N TYR A 14 2.60 -7.08 9.52
CA TYR A 14 1.23 -7.16 9.01
C TYR A 14 0.87 -5.92 8.16
N PHE A 15 1.18 -4.72 8.64
CA PHE A 15 0.96 -3.48 7.88
C PHE A 15 1.76 -3.44 6.58
N PHE A 16 2.98 -4.00 6.56
CA PHE A 16 3.77 -4.14 5.35
C PHE A 16 3.08 -5.03 4.32
N VAL A 17 2.62 -6.22 4.72
CA VAL A 17 1.92 -7.16 3.82
C VAL A 17 0.63 -6.55 3.30
N VAL A 18 -0.18 -5.94 4.18
CA VAL A 18 -1.46 -5.33 3.81
C VAL A 18 -1.27 -4.15 2.85
N SER A 19 -0.36 -3.22 3.16
CA SER A 19 -0.08 -2.08 2.27
C SER A 19 0.47 -2.52 0.91
N THR A 20 1.33 -3.52 0.87
CA THR A 20 1.87 -4.06 -0.38
C THR A 20 0.77 -4.71 -1.21
N PHE A 21 -0.12 -5.49 -0.58
CA PHE A 21 -1.24 -6.13 -1.28
C PHE A 21 -2.24 -5.11 -1.83
N ILE A 22 -2.58 -4.08 -1.04
CA ILE A 22 -3.42 -2.95 -1.50
C ILE A 22 -2.76 -2.25 -2.69
N GLY A 23 -1.44 -1.99 -2.61
CA GLY A 23 -0.68 -1.38 -3.70
C GLY A 23 -0.79 -2.18 -5.00
N ILE A 24 -0.57 -3.50 -4.95
CA ILE A 24 -0.69 -4.39 -6.11
C ILE A 24 -2.12 -4.36 -6.68
N PHE A 25 -3.12 -4.43 -5.81
CA PHE A 25 -4.53 -4.40 -6.24
C PHE A 25 -4.89 -3.07 -6.92
N CYS A 26 -4.42 -1.94 -6.38
CA CYS A 26 -4.60 -0.63 -6.99
C CYS A 26 -3.93 -0.53 -8.36
N VAL A 27 -2.73 -1.11 -8.54
CA VAL A 27 -2.07 -1.15 -9.86
C VAL A 27 -2.92 -1.91 -10.87
N PHE A 28 -3.44 -3.08 -10.51
CA PHE A 28 -4.32 -3.85 -11.40
C PHE A 28 -5.56 -3.05 -11.81
N LEU A 29 -6.24 -2.41 -10.86
CA LEU A 29 -7.41 -1.59 -11.15
C LEU A 29 -7.09 -0.36 -12.00
N LEU A 30 -5.95 0.29 -11.76
CA LEU A 30 -5.49 1.41 -12.57
C LEU A 30 -5.17 0.97 -14.01
N ILE A 31 -4.57 -0.20 -14.21
CA ILE A 31 -4.33 -0.76 -15.56
C ILE A 31 -5.67 -1.01 -16.27
N VAL A 32 -6.64 -1.64 -15.58
CA VAL A 32 -7.99 -1.85 -16.13
C VAL A 32 -8.63 -0.52 -16.52
N PHE A 33 -8.46 0.51 -15.69
CA PHE A 33 -8.98 1.84 -15.97
C PHE A 33 -8.32 2.50 -17.19
N VAL A 34 -6.99 2.39 -17.30
CA VAL A 34 -6.23 2.90 -18.45
C VAL A 34 -6.68 2.20 -19.74
N LEU A 35 -6.83 0.88 -19.72
CA LEU A 35 -7.35 0.12 -20.86
C LEU A 35 -8.76 0.61 -21.21
N ARG A 36 -9.66 0.73 -20.24
CA ARG A 36 -11.03 1.20 -20.49
C ARG A 36 -11.06 2.60 -21.11
N ARG A 37 -10.19 3.52 -20.66
CA ARG A 37 -10.06 4.86 -21.23
C ARG A 37 -9.62 4.88 -22.69
N LEU A 38 -8.90 3.85 -23.15
CA LEU A 38 -8.48 3.73 -24.54
C LEU A 38 -9.60 3.24 -25.46
N PHE A 39 -10.54 2.46 -24.94
CA PHE A 39 -11.58 1.81 -25.75
C PHE A 39 -12.98 2.41 -25.60
N ALA A 40 -13.23 3.22 -24.56
CA ALA A 40 -14.53 3.82 -24.31
C ALA A 40 -14.42 5.19 -23.63
N ASP A 41 -15.44 6.03 -23.83
CA ASP A 41 -15.58 7.27 -23.08
C ASP A 41 -15.82 6.99 -21.60
N VAL A 42 -15.00 7.64 -20.77
CA VAL A 42 -14.99 7.45 -19.32
C VAL A 42 -15.76 8.58 -18.66
N SER A 43 -16.72 8.21 -17.82
CA SER A 43 -17.53 9.19 -17.08
C SER A 43 -16.68 10.01 -16.10
N ASN A 44 -17.15 11.19 -15.71
CA ASN A 44 -16.45 12.01 -14.72
C ASN A 44 -16.35 11.30 -13.36
N THR A 45 -17.36 10.53 -12.96
CA THR A 45 -17.36 9.72 -11.74
C THR A 45 -16.23 8.70 -11.75
N GLU A 46 -16.03 8.01 -12.87
CA GLU A 46 -14.96 7.03 -13.05
C GLU A 46 -13.57 7.66 -12.94
N LYS A 47 -13.37 8.84 -13.54
CA LYS A 47 -12.09 9.59 -13.43
C LYS A 47 -11.77 9.94 -11.98
N VAL A 48 -12.78 10.34 -11.20
CA VAL A 48 -12.63 10.64 -9.78
C VAL A 48 -12.23 9.39 -8.99
N VAL A 49 -12.87 8.24 -9.26
CA VAL A 49 -12.52 6.95 -8.64
C VAL A 49 -11.08 6.54 -8.98
N ALA A 50 -10.67 6.67 -10.24
CA ALA A 50 -9.29 6.37 -10.65
C ALA A 50 -8.27 7.28 -9.96
N TYR A 51 -8.62 8.56 -9.76
CA TYR A 51 -7.77 9.49 -9.03
C TYR A 51 -7.60 9.08 -7.56
N TYR A 52 -8.68 8.67 -6.88
CA TYR A 52 -8.59 8.14 -5.53
C TYR A 52 -7.78 6.84 -5.46
N LEU A 53 -7.97 5.91 -6.41
CA LEU A 53 -7.16 4.70 -6.51
C LEU A 53 -5.68 5.02 -6.70
N PHE A 54 -5.36 6.04 -7.50
CA PHE A 54 -3.99 6.52 -7.67
C PHE A 54 -3.40 7.08 -6.37
N ILE A 55 -4.16 7.90 -5.62
CA ILE A 55 -3.73 8.39 -4.30
C ILE A 55 -3.44 7.21 -3.35
N VAL A 56 -4.35 6.23 -3.27
CA VAL A 56 -4.19 5.05 -2.41
C VAL A 56 -2.96 4.24 -2.82
N PHE A 57 -2.70 4.10 -4.12
CA PHE A 57 -1.50 3.46 -4.63
C PHE A 57 -0.24 4.20 -4.18
N VAL A 58 -0.17 5.52 -4.36
CA VAL A 58 0.97 6.34 -3.95
C VAL A 58 1.21 6.23 -2.44
N VAL A 59 0.15 6.32 -1.63
CA VAL A 59 0.25 6.14 -0.18
C VAL A 59 0.81 4.76 0.17
N SER A 60 0.30 3.70 -0.47
CA SER A 60 0.78 2.33 -0.26
C SER A 60 2.26 2.16 -0.63
N LEU A 61 2.69 2.85 -1.69
CA LEU A 61 4.08 2.85 -2.16
C LEU A 61 5.04 3.50 -1.17
N PHE A 62 4.59 4.49 -0.40
CA PHE A 62 5.38 5.08 0.70
C PHE A 62 5.26 4.28 2.01
N LEU A 63 4.09 3.75 2.32
CA LEU A 63 3.83 3.05 3.58
C LEU A 63 4.59 1.73 3.67
N SER A 64 4.69 1.00 2.55
CA SER A 64 5.38 -0.30 2.48
C SER A 64 6.89 -0.20 2.83
N PRO A 65 7.72 0.62 2.17
CA PRO A 65 9.13 0.76 2.55
C PRO A 65 9.31 1.38 3.93
N LEU A 66 8.42 2.27 4.36
CA LEU A 66 8.45 2.86 5.71
C LEU A 66 8.24 1.79 6.79
N THR A 67 7.21 0.95 6.65
CA THR A 67 6.91 -0.13 7.60
C THR A 67 8.03 -1.18 7.62
N PHE A 68 8.61 -1.52 6.47
CA PHE A 68 9.78 -2.38 6.39
C PHE A 68 11.01 -1.78 7.09
N TYR A 69 11.30 -0.49 6.85
CA TYR A 69 12.40 0.21 7.49
C TYR A 69 12.26 0.24 9.02
N LEU A 70 11.05 0.57 9.51
CA LEU A 70 10.75 0.59 10.94
C LEU A 70 10.88 -0.80 11.57
N SER A 71 10.39 -1.84 10.87
CA SER A 71 10.53 -3.23 11.30
C SER A 71 12.01 -3.62 11.48
N ASN A 72 12.84 -3.34 10.48
CA ASN A 72 14.28 -3.63 10.53
C ASN A 72 15.01 -2.85 11.62
N ARG A 73 14.65 -1.58 11.86
CA ARG A 73 15.21 -0.77 12.95
C ARG A 73 14.86 -1.35 14.32
N LEU A 74 13.62 -1.81 14.50
CA LEU A 74 13.15 -2.46 15.73
C LEU A 74 13.89 -3.77 16.02
N GLU A 75 14.15 -4.58 14.98
CA GLU A 75 14.96 -5.79 15.11
C GLU A 75 16.42 -5.51 15.48
N ARG A 76 17.03 -4.45 14.91
CA ARG A 76 18.39 -4.06 15.28
C ARG A 76 18.50 -3.60 16.74
N LEU A 77 17.47 -2.95 17.29
CA LEU A 77 17.39 -2.58 18.70
C LEU A 77 17.09 -3.77 19.65
N LYS A 78 16.85 -4.96 19.10
CA LYS A 78 16.61 -6.20 19.84
C LYS A 78 17.91 -7.00 20.07
N ARG A 79 18.91 -6.89 19.18
CA ARG A 79 20.27 -7.39 19.40
C ARG A 79 21.02 -6.48 20.35
#